data_AF-A0A0Q7AZK9-F1
#
_entry.id   AF-A0A0Q7AZK9-F1
#
_cell.length_a   1.000
_cell.length_b   1.000
_cell.length_c   1.000
_cell.angle_alpha   90.00
_cell.angle_beta   90.00
_cell.angle_gamma   90.00
#
_symmetry.space_group_name_H-M   'P 1'
#
loop_
_entity.id
_entity.type
_entity.pdbx_description
1 polymer ?
#
loop_
_entity_poly.entity_id
_entity_poly.type
_entity_poly.pdbx_seq_one_letter_code
_entity_poly.pdbx_strand_id
1 'polypeptide(L)'
;MRQVKHPALITALRTNADLVRQVAVKHGLSYQEEAVLESADLVTFNFGPLDDATTRKLIFDIPREAYYYKAVIGSGRPSPQEQDNAF
;
A
#
# COMPACT_ATOMS: atom_id res chain seq x y z
N MET A 1 -18.69 -17.63 9.47
CA MET A 1 -17.72 -17.45 8.36
C MET A 1 -16.45 -16.85 8.95
N ARG A 2 -15.28 -17.47 8.80
CA ARG A 2 -14.01 -16.87 9.27
C ARG A 2 -13.67 -15.69 8.36
N GLN A 3 -13.45 -14.51 8.94
CA GLN A 3 -12.88 -13.38 8.20
C GLN A 3 -11.44 -13.71 7.85
N VAL A 4 -11.13 -13.76 6.56
CA VAL A 4 -9.76 -13.92 6.06
C VAL A 4 -9.06 -12.56 6.22
N LYS A 5 -7.81 -12.58 6.68
CA LYS A 5 -6.99 -11.37 6.81
C LYS A 5 -5.79 -11.48 5.87
N HIS A 6 -5.46 -10.38 5.21
CA HIS A 6 -4.34 -10.30 4.29
C HIS A 6 -3.49 -9.06 4.59
N PRO A 7 -2.16 -9.13 4.38
CA PRO A 7 -1.33 -7.95 4.44
C PRO A 7 -1.78 -6.94 3.38
N ALA A 8 -1.92 -5.67 3.79
CA ALA A 8 -2.20 -4.57 2.87
C ALA A 8 -0.91 -3.76 2.62
N LEU A 9 -0.53 -3.66 1.35
CA LEU A 9 0.64 -2.93 0.88
C LEU A 9 0.21 -1.73 0.04
N ILE A 10 0.75 -0.55 0.36
CA ILE A 10 0.48 0.68 -0.37
C ILE A 10 1.79 1.32 -0.77
N THR A 11 2.00 1.54 -2.06
CA THR A 11 3.16 2.28 -2.56
C THR A 11 2.73 3.66 -3.04
N ALA A 12 3.34 4.68 -2.46
CA ALA A 12 3.04 6.08 -2.70
C ALA A 12 4.27 6.83 -3.22
N LEU A 13 4.02 7.95 -3.89
CA LEU A 13 5.06 8.95 -4.12
C LEU A 13 5.52 9.51 -2.77
N ARG A 14 6.82 9.64 -2.57
CA ARG A 14 7.42 10.19 -1.35
C ARG A 14 6.88 11.58 -1.02
N THR A 15 6.64 12.40 -2.04
CA THR A 15 6.06 13.74 -1.90
C THR A 15 4.63 13.72 -1.34
N ASN A 16 3.90 12.62 -1.52
CA ASN A 16 2.51 12.45 -1.12
C ASN A 16 2.33 11.40 -0.01
N ALA A 17 3.43 10.90 0.55
CA ALA A 17 3.45 9.88 1.59
C ALA A 17 2.66 10.30 2.84
N ASP A 18 2.66 11.60 3.17
CA ASP A 18 1.91 12.14 4.31
C ASP A 18 0.40 11.89 4.21
N LEU A 19 -0.15 11.79 3.00
CA LEU A 19 -1.57 11.47 2.81
C LEU A 19 -1.88 10.05 3.28
N VAL A 20 -1.00 9.09 3.00
CA VAL A 20 -1.13 7.71 3.49
C VAL A 20 -1.00 7.67 5.02
N ARG A 21 -0.03 8.40 5.59
CA ARG A 21 0.18 8.48 7.04
C ARG A 21 -1.02 9.07 7.76
N GLN A 22 -1.62 10.15 7.23
CA GLN A 22 -2.80 10.78 7.81
C GLN A 22 -4.01 9.83 7.82
N VAL A 23 -4.23 9.10 6.72
CA VAL A 23 -5.32 8.12 6.66
C VAL A 23 -5.06 6.95 7.60
N ALA A 24 -3.81 6.45 7.69
CA ALA A 24 -3.45 5.43 8.66
C ALA A 24 -3.79 5.83 10.10
N VAL A 25 -3.42 7.05 10.50
CA VAL A 25 -3.75 7.61 11.82
C VAL A 25 -5.26 7.74 12.03
N LYS A 26 -6.00 8.23 11.02
CA LYS A 26 -7.46 8.35 11.07
C LYS A 26 -8.16 7.01 11.33
N HIS A 27 -7.63 5.91 10.77
CA HIS A 27 -8.16 4.56 10.97
C HIS A 27 -7.53 3.83 12.16
N GLY A 28 -6.60 4.45 12.90
CA GLY A 28 -5.91 3.82 14.03
C GLY A 28 -5.02 2.65 13.62
N LEU A 29 -4.52 2.64 12.38
CA LEU A 29 -3.71 1.55 11.84
C LEU A 29 -2.23 1.81 12.03
N SER A 30 -1.51 0.79 12.51
CA SER A 30 -0.05 0.78 12.52
C SER A 30 0.49 0.31 11.17
N TYR A 31 1.67 0.80 10.80
CA TYR A 31 2.34 0.42 9.57
C TYR A 31 3.85 0.43 9.73
N GLN A 32 4.53 -0.32 8.86
CA GLN A 32 5.96 -0.19 8.62
C GLN A 32 6.17 0.57 7.32
N GLU A 33 7.12 1.50 7.31
CA GLU A 33 7.46 2.31 6.15
C GLU A 33 8.84 1.91 5.63
N GLU A 34 8.92 1.59 4.34
CA GLU A 34 10.13 1.12 3.67
C GLU A 34 10.38 1.92 2.39
N ALA A 35 11.62 2.35 2.16
CA ALA A 35 12.01 2.97 0.90
C ALA A 35 12.11 1.90 -0.20
N VAL A 36 11.71 2.24 -1.42
CA VAL A 36 11.85 1.34 -2.57
C VAL A 36 13.30 1.44 -3.11
N LEU A 37 14.04 0.33 -3.10
CA LEU A 37 15.48 0.31 -3.41
C LEU A 37 15.82 0.85 -4.81
N GLU A 38 14.92 0.66 -5.77
CA GLU A 38 15.13 1.06 -7.17
C GLU A 38 14.47 2.42 -7.50
N SER A 39 13.85 3.08 -6.52
CA SER A 39 13.20 4.37 -6.73
C SER A 39 13.25 5.26 -5.49
N ALA A 40 14.02 6.34 -5.57
CA ALA A 40 14.13 7.33 -4.50
C ALA A 40 12.79 8.05 -4.24
N ASP A 41 11.93 8.14 -5.26
CA ASP A 41 10.66 8.86 -5.20
C ASP A 41 9.52 8.03 -4.63
N LEU A 42 9.76 6.76 -4.27
CA LEU A 42 8.74 5.86 -3.79
C LEU A 42 8.97 5.41 -2.36
N VAL A 43 7.85 5.15 -1.69
CA VAL A 43 7.81 4.58 -0.35
C VAL A 43 6.65 3.58 -0.27
N THR A 44 6.91 2.46 0.40
CA THR A 44 5.92 1.41 0.63
C THR A 44 5.52 1.36 2.09
N PHE A 45 4.22 1.28 2.33
CA PHE A 45 3.58 1.12 3.63
C PHE A 45 3.03 -0.29 3.77
N ASN A 46 3.43 -0.99 4.82
CA ASN A 46 2.95 -2.32 5.16
C ASN A 46 2.11 -2.27 6.44
N PHE A 47 0.81 -2.49 6.30
CA PHE A 47 -0.16 -2.41 7.40
C PHE A 47 -0.39 -3.73 8.14
N GLY A 48 0.37 -4.78 7.81
CA GLY A 48 0.15 -6.12 8.34
C GLY A 48 -1.24 -6.67 8.00
N PRO A 49 -1.66 -7.79 8.62
CA PRO A 49 -2.92 -8.46 8.29
C PRO A 49 -4.17 -7.65 8.64
N LEU A 50 -4.90 -7.20 7.63
CA LEU A 50 -6.18 -6.51 7.74
C LEU A 50 -7.30 -7.39 7.18
N ASP A 51 -8.52 -7.22 7.70
CA ASP A 51 -9.71 -7.79 7.05
C ASP A 51 -10.08 -7.00 5.78
N ASP A 52 -10.90 -7.59 4.90
CA ASP A 52 -11.26 -6.98 3.63
C ASP A 52 -12.07 -5.69 3.76
N ALA A 53 -12.82 -5.51 4.85
CA ALA A 53 -13.63 -4.30 5.06
C ALA A 53 -12.71 -3.13 5.45
N THR A 54 -11.77 -3.38 6.35
CA THR A 54 -10.75 -2.42 6.78
C THR A 54 -9.82 -2.05 5.62
N THR A 55 -9.35 -3.05 4.87
CA THR A 55 -8.50 -2.83 3.69
C THR A 55 -9.21 -1.96 2.63
N ARG A 56 -10.49 -2.24 2.36
CA ARG A 56 -11.27 -1.40 1.43
C ARG A 56 -11.41 0.03 1.94
N LYS A 57 -11.78 0.23 3.22
CA LYS A 57 -11.89 1.58 3.80
C LYS A 57 -10.58 2.36 3.70
N LEU A 58 -9.47 1.72 4.02
CA LEU A 58 -8.14 2.31 3.90
C LEU A 58 -7.86 2.77 2.46
N ILE A 59 -8.10 1.90 1.47
CA ILE A 59 -7.84 2.21 0.05
C ILE A 59 -8.72 3.36 -0.44
N PHE A 60 -10.00 3.37 -0.08
CA PHE A 60 -10.96 4.40 -0.51
C PHE A 60 -10.70 5.77 0.12
N ASP A 61 -10.19 5.81 1.35
CA ASP A 61 -9.93 7.06 2.06
C ASP A 61 -8.61 7.72 1.66
N ILE A 62 -7.68 6.98 1.07
CA ILE A 62 -6.42 7.54 0.57
C ILE A 62 -6.69 8.29 -0.74
N PRO A 63 -6.33 9.59 -0.82
CA PRO A 63 -6.49 10.37 -2.04
C PRO A 63 -5.75 9.75 -3.22
N ARG A 64 -6.34 9.83 -4.41
CA ARG A 64 -5.84 9.12 -5.60
C ARG A 64 -4.44 9.57 -5.99
N GLU A 65 -4.13 10.84 -5.75
CA GLU A 65 -2.83 11.48 -5.97
C GLU A 65 -1.71 10.90 -5.09
N ALA A 66 -2.04 10.25 -3.98
CA ALA A 66 -1.04 9.60 -3.14
C ALA A 66 -0.46 8.34 -3.81
N TYR A 67 -1.22 7.67 -4.66
CA TYR A 67 -0.83 6.39 -5.25
C TYR A 67 0.13 6.57 -6.42
N TYR A 68 1.23 5.84 -6.40
CA TYR A 68 2.01 5.53 -7.59
C TYR A 68 1.56 4.20 -8.23
N TYR A 69 1.21 3.21 -7.40
CA TYR A 69 0.61 1.94 -7.81
C TYR A 69 -0.60 1.62 -6.93
N LYS A 70 -1.71 1.14 -7.52
CA LYS A 70 -2.90 0.73 -6.76
C LYS A 70 -2.57 -0.49 -5.88
N ALA A 71 -2.95 -0.43 -4.60
CA ALA A 71 -2.77 -1.51 -3.64
C ALA A 71 -3.38 -2.83 -4.14
N VAL A 72 -2.58 -3.88 -4.24
CA VAL A 72 -3.04 -5.23 -4.58
C VAL A 72 -3.43 -5.93 -3.28
N ILE A 73 -4.72 -6.25 -3.13
CA ILE A 73 -5.21 -7.16 -2.08
C ILE A 73 -4.98 -8.59 -2.61
N GLY A 74 -3.96 -9.28 -2.12
CA GLY A 74 -3.74 -10.67 -2.50
C GLY A 74 -2.36 -11.18 -2.11
N SER A 75 -2.33 -12.40 -1.59
CA SER A 75 -1.14 -13.17 -1.23
C SER A 75 -0.11 -13.22 -2.37
N GLY A 76 0.90 -12.37 -2.32
CA GLY A 76 2.04 -12.42 -3.22
C GLY A 76 2.92 -11.21 -3.03
N ARG A 77 4.17 -11.43 -2.65
CA ARG A 77 5.22 -10.41 -2.77
C ARG A 77 5.19 -9.86 -4.21
N PRO A 78 5.32 -8.55 -4.43
CA PRO A 78 5.67 -8.08 -5.77
C PRO A 78 7.01 -8.73 -6.13
N SER A 79 7.00 -9.61 -7.12
CA SER A 79 8.25 -10.11 -7.70
C SER A 79 8.79 -8.98 -8.59
N PRO A 80 10.06 -8.56 -8.46
CA PRO A 80 10.64 -7.45 -9.22
C PRO A 80 10.78 -7.68 -10.75
N GLN A 81 9.96 -8.52 -11.39
CA GLN A 81 10.32 -9.14 -12.67
C GLN A 81 9.29 -9.02 -13.81
N GLU A 82 8.39 -8.04 -13.79
CA GLU A 82 7.54 -7.74 -14.96
C GLU A 82 7.69 -6.28 -15.43
N GLN A 83 8.94 -5.82 -15.52
CA GLN A 83 9.33 -4.75 -16.45
C GLN A 83 10.26 -5.34 -17.50
N ASP A 84 9.77 -6.29 -18.29
CA ASP A 84 10.38 -6.57 -19.57
C ASP A 84 9.31 -7.01 -20.57
N ASN A 85 9.42 -6.48 -21.79
CA ASN A 85 8.49 -6.59 -22.93
C ASN A 85 7.36 -5.56 -23.01
N ALA A 86 7.73 -4.34 -23.41
CA ALA A 86 6.99 -3.62 -24.43
C ALA A 86 8.00 -2.97 -25.39
N PHE A 87 8.45 -3.76 -26.39
CA PHE A 87 8.99 -3.27 -27.65
C PHE A 87 7.89 -3.28 -28.71
#